data_AF-A0A7C5JJM6-F1
#
_entry.id   AF-A0A7C5JJM6-F1
#
_cell.length_a   1.000
_cell.length_b   1.000
_cell.length_c   1.000
_cell.angle_alpha   90.00
_cell.angle_beta   90.00
_cell.angle_gamma   90.00
#
_symmetry.space_group_name_H-M   'P 1'
#
loop_
_entity.id
_entity.type
_entity.pdbx_description
1 polymer ?
#
loop_
_entity_poly.entity_id
_entity_poly.type
_entity_poly.pdbx_seq_one_letter_code
_entity_poly.pdbx_strand_id
1 'polypeptide(L)'
;MKKILATFTLLLFLLASCSTPKYLPDMGNYWKGSHGAYIKVTKNDYSIVKGELIEAKNDNLRILTSKKDTTKLMNIEKKDIKRYWIKYAKSPQYGWTIPVYALSTISHGFFLVITLPVNLIATIAITSSSNKNSSFNQKHLAFSDLKMYARFPQGIPENIDPSQIK
;
A
#
# COMPACT_ATOMS: atom_id res chain seq x y z
N MET A 1 32.98 39.34 -4.05
CA MET A 1 32.59 38.87 -2.69
C MET A 1 31.11 39.03 -2.39
N LYS A 2 30.50 40.23 -2.51
CA LYS A 2 29.05 40.43 -2.21
C LYS A 2 28.09 39.51 -2.99
N LYS A 3 28.37 39.22 -4.27
CA LYS A 3 27.56 38.30 -5.10
C LYS A 3 27.66 36.83 -4.66
N ILE A 4 28.85 36.40 -4.23
CA ILE A 4 29.09 35.03 -3.70
C ILE A 4 28.40 34.85 -2.35
N LEU A 5 28.45 35.89 -1.50
CA LEU A 5 27.75 35.89 -0.23
C LEU A 5 26.23 35.82 -0.44
N ALA A 6 25.69 36.61 -1.38
CA ALA A 6 24.26 36.59 -1.70
C ALA A 6 23.78 35.23 -2.27
N THR A 7 24.57 34.57 -3.13
CA THR A 7 24.23 33.24 -3.63
C THR A 7 24.33 32.17 -2.54
N PHE A 8 25.28 32.29 -1.61
CA PHE A 8 25.40 31.36 -0.48
C PHE A 8 24.24 31.50 0.51
N THR A 9 23.82 32.73 0.82
CA THR A 9 22.66 33.00 1.68
C THR A 9 21.35 32.50 1.06
N LEU A 10 21.19 32.64 -0.27
CA LEU A 10 20.04 32.10 -0.99
C LEU A 10 20.01 30.56 -0.96
N LEU A 11 21.18 29.92 -1.07
CA LEU A 11 21.31 28.46 -0.98
C LEU A 11 20.95 27.94 0.42
N LEU A 12 21.34 28.65 1.48
CA LEU A 12 21.00 28.33 2.87
C LEU A 12 19.50 28.47 3.16
N PHE A 13 18.82 29.45 2.56
CA PHE A 13 17.36 29.60 2.69
C PHE A 13 16.58 28.47 2.00
N LEU A 14 17.09 27.96 0.88
CA LEU A 14 16.47 26.82 0.17
C LEU A 14 16.62 25.49 0.92
N LEU A 15 17.69 25.33 1.71
CA LEU A 15 17.93 24.14 2.53
C LEU A 15 17.15 24.14 3.87
N ALA A 16 16.67 25.30 4.33
CA ALA A 16 15.89 25.42 5.56
C ALA A 16 14.39 25.07 5.41
N SER A 17 13.92 24.79 4.19
CA SER A 17 12.51 24.42 3.93
C SER A 17 12.20 22.93 4.07
N CYS A 18 13.09 22.14 4.68
CA CYS A 18 12.79 20.75 5.06
C CYS A 18 11.81 20.70 6.23
N SER A 19 10.54 20.97 5.94
CA SER A 19 9.41 20.67 6.82
C SER A 19 9.12 19.16 6.75
N THR A 20 9.16 18.50 7.90
CA THR A 20 8.78 17.09 8.03
C THR A 20 7.32 16.92 7.60
N PRO A 21 6.99 15.96 6.73
CA PRO A 21 5.64 15.84 6.19
C PRO A 21 4.59 15.57 7.28
N LYS A 22 3.68 16.53 7.48
CA LYS A 22 2.53 16.45 8.39
C LYS A 22 1.48 15.37 8.06
N TYR A 23 1.70 14.54 7.04
CA TYR A 23 0.77 13.48 6.61
C TYR A 23 1.12 12.09 7.15
N LEU A 24 2.19 11.96 7.96
CA LEU A 24 2.42 10.71 8.71
C LEU A 24 1.27 10.51 9.69
N PRO A 25 0.57 9.36 9.67
CA PRO A 25 -0.59 9.14 10.51
C PRO A 25 -0.17 9.09 11.98
N ASP A 26 -1.00 9.68 12.84
CA ASP A 26 -0.91 9.53 14.28
C ASP A 26 -1.08 8.04 14.65
N MET A 27 -0.18 7.50 15.50
CA MET A 27 -0.17 6.09 15.92
C MET A 27 -1.54 5.65 16.49
N GLY A 28 -2.33 6.61 16.97
CA GLY A 28 -3.63 6.39 17.58
C GLY A 28 -4.77 5.92 16.67
N ASN A 29 -4.61 5.83 15.34
CA ASN A 29 -5.72 5.48 14.43
C ASN A 29 -5.41 4.44 13.33
N TYR A 30 -4.23 3.80 13.30
CA TYR A 30 -3.90 2.80 12.26
C TYR A 30 -4.79 1.53 12.32
N TRP A 31 -5.42 1.30 13.47
CA TRP A 31 -6.26 0.14 13.79
C TRP A 31 -7.76 0.38 13.53
N LYS A 32 -8.16 1.55 12.99
CA LYS A 32 -9.58 1.84 12.70
C LYS A 32 -10.19 1.08 11.53
N GLY A 33 -9.43 0.19 10.90
CA GLY A 33 -10.00 -0.85 10.04
C GLY A 33 -10.18 -2.13 10.85
N SER A 34 -11.40 -2.47 11.24
CA SER A 34 -11.78 -3.80 11.77
C SER A 34 -11.75 -4.89 10.69
N HIS A 35 -10.87 -4.74 9.70
CA HIS A 35 -10.84 -5.51 8.47
C HIS A 35 -9.44 -6.10 8.28
N GLY A 36 -9.38 -7.32 7.77
CA GLY A 36 -8.14 -7.92 7.30
C GLY A 36 -7.69 -7.34 5.97
N ALA A 37 -6.50 -7.74 5.55
CA ALA A 37 -5.95 -7.38 4.26
C ALA A 37 -6.77 -7.96 3.10
N TYR A 38 -6.72 -7.29 1.95
CA TYR A 38 -7.27 -7.84 0.73
C TYR A 38 -6.35 -8.94 0.20
N ILE A 39 -6.90 -10.12 -0.08
CA ILE A 39 -6.16 -11.26 -0.60
C ILE A 39 -6.77 -11.74 -1.92
N LYS A 40 -5.89 -12.11 -2.85
CA LYS A 40 -6.21 -12.80 -4.11
C LYS A 40 -5.50 -14.14 -4.10
N VAL A 41 -6.26 -15.21 -4.15
CA VAL A 41 -5.78 -16.59 -4.21
C VAL A 41 -6.10 -17.16 -5.58
N THR A 42 -5.09 -17.76 -6.21
CA THR A 42 -5.25 -18.60 -7.39
C THR A 42 -5.14 -20.05 -6.93
N LYS A 43 -6.20 -20.82 -7.15
CA LYS A 43 -6.23 -22.25 -6.83
C LYS A 43 -5.52 -23.09 -7.88
N ASN A 44 -5.31 -24.38 -7.59
CA ASN A 44 -4.70 -25.33 -8.51
C ASN A 44 -5.48 -25.49 -9.82
N ASP A 45 -6.80 -25.40 -9.76
CA ASP A 45 -7.72 -25.40 -10.91
C ASP A 45 -7.76 -24.06 -11.68
N TYR A 46 -6.87 -23.11 -11.35
CA TYR A 46 -6.81 -21.74 -11.87
C TYR A 46 -8.02 -20.85 -11.53
N SER A 47 -8.99 -21.33 -10.77
CA SER A 47 -10.04 -20.47 -10.23
C SER A 47 -9.44 -19.42 -9.30
N ILE A 48 -10.04 -18.23 -9.29
CA ILE A 48 -9.55 -17.09 -8.52
C ILE A 48 -10.56 -16.74 -7.45
N VAL A 49 -10.12 -16.77 -6.19
CA VAL A 49 -10.90 -16.27 -5.05
C VAL A 49 -10.27 -14.96 -4.59
N LYS A 50 -11.08 -13.94 -4.38
CA LYS A 50 -10.63 -12.62 -3.92
C LYS A 50 -11.57 -12.10 -2.86
N GLY A 51 -11.01 -11.41 -1.88
CA GLY A 51 -11.80 -10.86 -0.80
C GLY A 51 -10.94 -10.40 0.36
N GLU A 52 -11.57 -10.24 1.51
CA GLU A 52 -10.88 -9.91 2.75
C GLU A 52 -10.36 -11.18 3.44
N LEU A 53 -9.14 -11.13 3.96
CA LEU A 53 -8.57 -12.21 4.75
C LEU A 53 -9.12 -12.16 6.18
N ILE A 54 -10.01 -13.09 6.52
CA ILE A 54 -10.63 -13.14 7.86
C ILE A 54 -9.74 -13.89 8.85
N GLU A 55 -9.23 -15.04 8.42
CA GLU A 55 -8.43 -15.94 9.26
C GLU A 55 -7.41 -16.67 8.37
N ALA A 56 -6.19 -16.85 8.88
CA ALA A 56 -5.19 -17.72 8.27
C ALA A 56 -4.63 -18.66 9.33
N LYS A 57 -4.81 -19.96 9.13
CA LYS A 57 -4.17 -21.02 9.93
C LYS A 57 -3.05 -21.66 9.10
N ASN A 58 -2.31 -22.59 9.71
CA ASN A 58 -1.21 -23.27 9.03
C ASN A 58 -1.63 -24.03 7.78
N ASP A 59 -2.90 -24.49 7.73
CA ASP A 59 -3.40 -25.39 6.68
C ASP A 59 -4.60 -24.86 5.90
N ASN A 60 -5.19 -23.73 6.31
CA ASN A 60 -6.34 -23.15 5.61
C ASN A 60 -6.41 -21.62 5.74
N LEU A 61 -7.14 -21.02 4.80
CA LEU A 61 -7.50 -19.60 4.79
C LEU A 61 -9.02 -19.45 4.77
N ARG A 62 -9.54 -18.52 5.57
CA ARG A 62 -10.92 -18.05 5.43
C ARG A 62 -10.93 -16.67 4.77
N ILE A 63 -11.61 -16.58 3.64
CA ILE A 63 -11.69 -15.38 2.83
C ILE A 63 -13.15 -14.94 2.72
N LEU A 64 -13.43 -13.71 3.12
CA LEU A 64 -14.73 -13.10 2.95
C LEU A 64 -14.84 -12.51 1.55
N THR A 65 -15.63 -13.15 0.71
CA THR A 65 -15.86 -12.75 -0.68
C THR A 65 -17.16 -11.98 -0.79
N SER A 66 -17.21 -10.92 -1.60
CA SER A 66 -18.44 -10.17 -1.89
C SER A 66 -18.79 -10.27 -3.36
N LYS A 67 -20.02 -10.69 -3.69
CA LYS A 67 -20.55 -10.78 -5.05
C LYS A 67 -22.01 -10.35 -5.05
N LYS A 68 -22.34 -9.29 -5.81
CA LYS A 68 -23.71 -8.81 -6.08
C LYS A 68 -24.58 -8.85 -4.81
N ASP A 69 -24.16 -8.09 -3.79
CA ASP A 69 -24.85 -7.92 -2.50
C ASP A 69 -24.87 -9.12 -1.55
N THR A 70 -24.22 -10.23 -1.91
CA THR A 70 -24.00 -11.36 -1.01
C THR A 70 -22.55 -11.43 -0.55
N THR A 71 -22.35 -11.50 0.76
CA THR A 71 -21.05 -11.79 1.36
C THR A 71 -21.00 -13.28 1.71
N LYS A 72 -19.95 -13.98 1.26
CA LYS A 72 -19.75 -15.40 1.53
C LYS A 72 -18.36 -15.64 2.09
N LEU A 73 -18.31 -16.28 3.26
CA LEU A 73 -17.08 -16.78 3.84
C LEU A 73 -16.67 -18.08 3.15
N MET A 74 -15.51 -18.07 2.48
CA MET A 74 -14.96 -19.22 1.79
C MET A 74 -13.77 -19.78 2.57
N ASN A 75 -13.78 -21.09 2.83
CA ASN A 75 -12.62 -21.81 3.34
C ASN A 75 -11.80 -22.36 2.17
N ILE A 76 -10.49 -22.14 2.16
CA ILE A 76 -9.56 -22.66 1.16
C ILE A 76 -8.44 -23.39 1.87
N GLU A 77 -8.25 -24.67 1.56
CA GLU A 77 -7.13 -25.45 2.08
C GLU A 77 -5.83 -25.04 1.40
N LYS A 78 -4.73 -25.03 2.16
CA LYS A 78 -3.39 -24.68 1.67
C LYS A 78 -2.97 -25.53 0.48
N LYS A 79 -3.32 -26.82 0.49
CA LYS A 79 -3.00 -27.76 -0.60
C LYS A 79 -3.61 -27.35 -1.95
N ASP A 80 -4.73 -26.61 -1.92
CA ASP A 80 -5.45 -26.15 -3.10
C ASP A 80 -4.91 -24.81 -3.63
N ILE A 81 -3.97 -24.18 -2.91
CA ILE A 81 -3.45 -22.85 -3.23
C ILE A 81 -2.21 -22.99 -4.12
N LYS A 82 -2.34 -22.52 -5.36
CA LYS A 82 -1.23 -22.44 -6.30
C LYS A 82 -0.38 -21.19 -6.07
N ARG A 83 -1.03 -20.04 -5.90
CA ARG A 83 -0.39 -18.72 -5.66
C ARG A 83 -1.31 -17.83 -4.85
N TYR A 84 -0.72 -16.94 -4.05
CA TYR A 84 -1.45 -15.86 -3.40
C TYR A 84 -0.74 -14.51 -3.54
N TRP A 85 -1.54 -13.46 -3.46
CA TRP A 85 -1.13 -12.07 -3.41
C TRP A 85 -1.98 -11.33 -2.39
N ILE A 86 -1.35 -10.50 -1.57
CA ILE A 86 -2.00 -9.77 -0.48
C ILE A 86 -1.71 -8.28 -0.62
N LYS A 87 -2.70 -7.45 -0.33
CA LYS A 87 -2.59 -6.00 -0.22
C LYS A 87 -3.11 -5.60 1.15
N TYR A 88 -2.18 -5.23 2.02
CA TYR A 88 -2.46 -4.93 3.43
C TYR A 88 -2.75 -3.45 3.67
N ALA A 89 -2.36 -2.57 2.74
CA ALA A 89 -2.63 -1.15 2.84
C ALA A 89 -3.04 -0.56 1.49
N LYS A 90 -3.83 0.51 1.54
CA LYS A 90 -4.05 1.37 0.38
C LYS A 90 -2.76 2.16 0.15
N SER A 91 -2.12 1.95 -1.01
CA SER A 91 -0.94 2.74 -1.40
C SER A 91 -1.33 4.22 -1.45
N PRO A 92 -0.54 5.13 -0.85
CA PRO A 92 -0.78 6.55 -0.98
C PRO A 92 -0.68 6.95 -2.45
N GLN A 93 -1.72 7.62 -2.94
CA GLN A 93 -1.82 8.03 -4.34
C GLN A 93 -1.08 9.35 -4.55
N TYR A 94 0.19 9.26 -4.94
CA TYR A 94 1.03 10.43 -5.26
C TYR A 94 0.88 10.91 -6.71
N GLY A 95 -0.08 10.38 -7.47
CA GLY A 95 -0.26 10.77 -8.88
C GLY A 95 -0.45 12.28 -9.08
N TRP A 96 -1.06 12.97 -8.10
CA TRP A 96 -1.24 14.43 -8.14
C TRP A 96 0.08 15.21 -8.02
N THR A 97 1.14 14.62 -7.45
CA THR A 97 2.43 15.31 -7.32
C THR A 97 3.12 15.43 -8.68
N ILE A 98 2.85 14.55 -9.63
CA ILE A 98 3.44 14.59 -10.97
C ILE A 98 3.14 15.93 -11.68
N PRO A 99 1.87 16.33 -11.91
CA PRO A 99 1.57 17.61 -12.54
C PRO A 99 2.01 18.80 -11.70
N VAL A 100 1.91 18.73 -10.36
CA VAL A 100 2.34 19.83 -9.47
C VAL A 100 3.84 20.09 -9.57
N TYR A 101 4.66 19.05 -9.47
CA TYR A 101 6.12 19.20 -9.59
C TYR A 101 6.54 19.53 -11.03
N ALA A 102 5.86 19.01 -12.05
CA ALA A 102 6.10 19.41 -13.43
C ALA A 102 5.84 20.92 -13.63
N LEU A 103 4.70 21.43 -13.16
CA LEU A 103 4.37 22.87 -13.24
C LEU A 103 5.31 23.73 -12.40
N SER A 104 5.78 23.23 -11.26
CA SER A 104 6.76 23.96 -10.44
C SER A 104 8.05 24.29 -11.20
N THR A 105 8.43 23.46 -12.18
CA THR A 105 9.64 23.69 -12.99
C THR A 105 9.56 24.92 -13.90
N ILE A 106 8.36 25.47 -14.14
CA ILE A 106 8.19 26.76 -14.84
C ILE A 106 8.95 27.88 -14.10
N SER A 107 9.00 27.82 -12.76
CA SER A 107 9.75 28.78 -11.94
C SER A 107 11.27 28.72 -12.16
N HIS A 108 11.80 27.66 -12.77
CA HIS A 108 13.23 27.49 -13.02
C HIS A 108 13.72 28.22 -14.29
N GLY A 109 12.81 28.84 -15.06
CA GLY A 109 13.16 29.63 -16.24
C GLY A 109 13.90 28.79 -17.30
N PHE A 110 15.07 29.24 -17.73
CA PHE A 110 15.89 28.56 -18.75
C PHE A 110 16.26 27.12 -18.36
N PHE A 111 16.41 26.82 -17.07
CA PHE A 111 16.73 25.48 -16.59
C PHE A 111 15.54 24.51 -16.66
N LEU A 112 14.34 24.94 -17.06
CA LEU A 112 13.16 24.08 -17.24
C LEU A 112 13.47 22.90 -18.16
N VAL A 113 14.21 23.11 -19.25
CA VAL A 113 14.49 22.07 -20.26
C VAL A 113 15.19 20.84 -19.65
N ILE A 114 15.98 21.06 -18.59
CA ILE A 114 16.68 19.99 -17.87
C ILE A 114 15.89 19.56 -16.62
N THR A 115 15.33 20.51 -15.87
CA THR A 115 14.70 20.21 -14.58
C THR A 115 13.34 19.53 -14.73
N LEU A 116 12.58 19.81 -15.79
CA LEU A 116 11.30 19.16 -16.09
C LEU A 116 11.47 17.64 -16.27
N PRO A 117 12.32 17.12 -17.18
CA PRO A 117 12.47 15.68 -17.35
C PRO A 117 13.04 15.00 -16.09
N VAL A 118 13.96 15.65 -15.37
CA VAL A 118 14.50 15.10 -14.10
C VAL A 118 13.41 14.96 -13.03
N ASN A 119 12.59 16.00 -12.83
CA ASN A 119 11.47 15.94 -11.89
C ASN A 119 10.42 14.91 -12.30
N LEU A 120 10.14 14.80 -13.60
CA LEU A 120 9.18 13.82 -14.09
C LEU A 120 9.65 12.39 -13.83
N ILE A 121 10.93 12.09 -14.12
CA ILE A 121 11.53 10.78 -13.84
C ILE A 121 11.47 10.47 -12.34
N ALA A 122 11.89 11.42 -11.49
CA ALA A 122 11.91 11.24 -10.04
C ALA A 122 10.50 11.01 -9.46
N THR A 123 9.52 11.82 -9.86
CA THR A 123 8.14 11.72 -9.36
C THR A 123 7.43 10.45 -9.84
N ILE A 124 7.68 10.00 -11.08
CA ILE A 124 7.20 8.72 -11.59
C ILE A 124 7.82 7.55 -10.80
N ALA A 125 9.13 7.58 -10.57
CA ALA A 125 9.83 6.52 -9.84
C ALA A 125 9.29 6.36 -8.41
N ILE A 126 9.11 7.47 -7.69
CA ILE A 126 8.54 7.49 -6.34
C ILE A 126 7.11 6.96 -6.35
N THR A 127 6.26 7.45 -7.27
CA THR A 127 4.86 7.04 -7.37
C THR A 127 4.72 5.54 -7.68
N SER A 128 5.57 5.01 -8.57
CA SER A 128 5.60 3.59 -8.92
C SER A 128 6.06 2.71 -7.75
N SER A 129 7.07 3.16 -7.01
CA SER A 129 7.59 2.43 -5.84
C SER A 129 6.55 2.33 -4.71
N SER A 130 5.85 3.43 -4.43
CA SER A 130 4.77 3.49 -3.42
C SER A 130 3.69 2.41 -3.64
N ASN A 131 3.30 2.19 -4.90
CA ASN A 131 2.29 1.19 -5.24
C ASN A 131 2.73 -0.25 -4.97
N LYS A 132 4.03 -0.54 -5.08
CA LYS A 132 4.58 -1.88 -4.84
C LYS A 132 4.70 -2.18 -3.36
N ASN A 133 5.03 -1.19 -2.55
CA ASN A 133 5.39 -1.38 -1.14
C ASN A 133 4.20 -1.79 -0.24
N SER A 134 2.95 -1.69 -0.72
CA SER A 134 1.76 -2.04 0.07
C SER A 134 1.20 -3.44 -0.25
N SER A 135 1.97 -4.28 -0.94
CA SER A 135 1.52 -5.61 -1.35
C SER A 135 2.63 -6.66 -1.33
N PHE A 136 2.28 -7.89 -0.99
CA PHE A 136 3.20 -9.02 -1.01
C PHE A 136 2.65 -10.14 -1.89
N ASN A 137 3.57 -10.95 -2.40
CA ASN A 137 3.25 -12.22 -3.02
C ASN A 137 3.97 -13.34 -2.24
N GLN A 138 3.70 -14.58 -2.62
CA GLN A 138 4.30 -15.77 -1.99
C GLN A 138 5.83 -15.80 -1.96
N LYS A 139 6.53 -15.05 -2.83
CA LYS A 139 8.01 -14.96 -2.79
C LYS A 139 8.53 -14.09 -1.64
N HIS A 140 7.71 -13.15 -1.16
CA HIS A 140 8.10 -12.15 -0.16
C HIS A 140 7.47 -12.41 1.21
N LEU A 141 6.40 -13.19 1.28
CA LEU A 141 5.66 -13.46 2.51
C LEU A 141 5.32 -14.95 2.57
N ALA A 142 5.75 -15.66 3.62
CA ALA A 142 5.45 -17.06 3.80
C ALA A 142 3.97 -17.27 4.18
N PHE A 143 3.46 -18.47 3.92
CA PHE A 143 2.05 -18.78 4.18
C PHE A 143 1.70 -18.66 5.67
N SER A 144 2.62 -19.09 6.55
CA SER A 144 2.49 -19.00 8.02
C SER A 144 2.31 -17.56 8.52
N ASP A 145 2.82 -16.60 7.76
CA ASP A 145 2.85 -15.19 8.16
C ASP A 145 1.60 -14.46 7.70
N LEU A 146 0.76 -15.06 6.85
CA LEU A 146 -0.52 -14.49 6.42
C LEU A 146 -1.44 -14.13 7.60
N LYS A 147 -1.30 -14.84 8.74
CA LYS A 147 -2.09 -14.60 9.96
C LYS A 147 -1.95 -13.17 10.49
N MET A 148 -0.79 -12.52 10.32
CA MET A 148 -0.58 -11.15 10.80
C MET A 148 -1.39 -10.10 10.03
N TYR A 149 -1.92 -10.49 8.86
CA TYR A 149 -2.72 -9.64 7.99
C TYR A 149 -4.20 -10.04 7.97
N ALA A 150 -4.60 -11.02 8.77
CA ALA A 150 -5.98 -11.44 8.90
C ALA A 150 -6.76 -10.50 9.84
N ARG A 151 -8.09 -10.41 9.66
CA ARG A 151 -8.98 -9.71 10.61
C ARG A 151 -8.85 -10.30 12.02
N PHE A 152 -8.71 -11.61 12.12
CA PHE A 152 -8.52 -12.35 13.36
C PHE A 152 -7.21 -13.17 13.32
N PRO A 153 -6.07 -12.59 13.73
CA PRO A 153 -4.75 -13.25 13.65
C PRO A 153 -4.62 -14.51 14.51
N GLN A 154 -5.37 -14.58 15.62
CA GLN A 154 -5.42 -15.73 16.53
C GLN A 154 -6.59 -16.68 16.22
N GLY A 155 -7.33 -16.42 15.15
CA GLY A 155 -8.55 -17.12 14.79
C GLY A 155 -9.82 -16.42 15.28
N ILE A 156 -10.95 -16.83 14.71
CA ILE A 156 -12.26 -16.27 15.04
C ILE A 156 -12.61 -16.63 16.50
N PRO A 157 -12.93 -15.66 17.37
CA PRO A 157 -13.38 -15.92 18.74
C PRO A 157 -14.58 -16.87 18.80
N GLU A 158 -14.62 -17.75 19.82
CA GLU A 158 -15.66 -18.78 19.96
C GLU A 158 -17.08 -18.24 20.08
N ASN A 159 -17.23 -16.99 20.54
CA ASN A 159 -18.50 -16.29 20.69
C ASN A 159 -18.98 -15.60 19.40
N ILE A 160 -18.25 -15.68 18.29
CA ILE A 160 -18.64 -15.11 17.00
C ILE A 160 -18.96 -16.24 16.02
N ASP A 161 -20.22 -16.29 15.58
CA ASP A 161 -20.60 -17.19 14.49
C ASP A 161 -19.96 -16.73 13.17
N PRO A 162 -19.13 -17.56 12.50
CA PRO A 162 -18.53 -17.22 11.21
C PRO A 162 -19.55 -16.85 10.13
N SER A 163 -20.81 -17.31 10.23
CA SER A 163 -21.88 -16.97 9.30
C SER A 163 -22.34 -15.51 9.38
N GLN A 164 -22.09 -14.84 10.51
CA GLN A 164 -22.49 -13.47 10.78
C GLN A 164 -21.45 -12.43 10.34
N ILE A 165 -20.26 -12.88 9.92
CA ILE A 165 -19.16 -12.01 9.49
C ILE A 165 -19.52 -11.37 8.15
N LYS A 166 -19.54 -10.03 8.11
CA LYS A 166 -19.79 -9.20 6.93
C LYS A 166 -18.63 -8.27 6.60
#